data_AF-A0A7D5V1Z8-F1
#
_entry.id   AF-A0A7D5V1Z8-F1
#
_cell.length_a   1.000
_cell.length_b   1.000
_cell.length_c   1.000
_cell.angle_alpha   90.00
_cell.angle_beta   90.00
_cell.angle_gamma   90.00
#
_symmetry.space_group_name_H-M   'P 1'
#
loop_
_entity.id
_entity.type
_entity.pdbx_description
1 polymer ?
#
loop_
_entity_poly.entity_id
_entity_poly.type
_entity_poly.pdbx_seq_one_letter_code
_entity_poly.pdbx_strand_id
1 'polypeptide(L)' 'MASSSFKRLVRFVPTSDSSKILIGQPIDDSIDVGAALRKGQKVEVEVFSGSSVLSPGQRSTSRDTIQKL' A
#
# COMPACT_ATOMS: atom_id res chain seq x y z
N MET A 1 6.98 21.69 7.88
CA MET A 1 7.36 20.45 7.17
C MET A 1 6.29 19.41 7.51
N ALA A 2 5.53 18.94 6.52
CA ALA A 2 4.52 17.91 6.77
C ALA A 2 5.24 16.59 7.09
N SER A 3 5.24 16.19 8.37
CA SER A 3 5.71 14.87 8.78
C SER A 3 4.69 13.85 8.26
N SER A 4 5.04 13.10 7.22
CA SER A 4 4.21 11.99 6.76
C SER A 4 4.13 10.91 7.85
N SER A 5 2.92 10.46 8.19
CA SER A 5 2.64 9.44 9.23
C SER A 5 2.93 8.00 8.77
N PHE A 6 3.44 7.81 7.55
CA PHE A 6 3.75 6.50 6.98
C PHE A 6 5.25 6.22 7.02
N LYS A 7 5.62 4.93 7.10
CA LYS A 7 7.01 4.48 6.99
C LYS A 7 7.46 4.37 5.54
N ARG A 8 6.67 3.67 4.73
CA ARG A 8 6.89 3.46 3.29
C ARG A 8 5.55 3.45 2.58
N LEU A 9 5.26 4.50 1.83
CA LEU A 9 3.99 4.60 1.10
C LEU A 9 4.10 3.91 -0.26
N VAL A 10 3.13 3.07 -0.57
CA VAL A 10 2.92 2.47 -1.90
C VAL A 10 1.57 2.90 -2.45
N ARG A 11 1.51 3.13 -3.76
CA ARG A 11 0.26 3.27 -4.51
C ARG A 11 0.04 2.00 -5.30
N PHE A 12 -1.12 1.38 -5.16
CA PHE A 12 -1.36 0.05 -5.72
C PHE A 12 -2.82 -0.16 -6.13
N VAL A 13 -3.03 -1.16 -6.98
CA VAL A 13 -4.36 -1.69 -7.31
C VAL A 13 -4.64 -2.86 -6.38
N PRO A 14 -5.72 -2.84 -5.58
CA PRO A 14 -6.01 -3.91 -4.64
C PRO A 14 -6.58 -5.14 -5.37
N THR A 15 -6.28 -6.32 -4.85
CA THR A 15 -6.88 -7.57 -5.34
C THR A 15 -8.38 -7.66 -5.10
N SER A 16 -8.90 -6.96 -4.07
CA SER A 16 -10.33 -6.94 -3.73
C SER A 16 -11.18 -6.16 -4.73
N ASP A 17 -10.59 -5.17 -5.42
CA ASP A 17 -11.28 -4.29 -6.35
C ASP A 17 -10.30 -3.67 -7.35
N SER A 18 -10.14 -4.30 -8.51
CA SER A 18 -9.21 -3.87 -9.55
C SER A 18 -9.58 -2.54 -10.23
N SER A 19 -10.74 -1.95 -9.90
CA SER A 19 -11.16 -0.63 -10.41
C SER A 19 -10.63 0.52 -9.55
N LYS A 20 -10.11 0.22 -8.34
CA LYS A 20 -9.61 1.22 -7.40
C LYS A 20 -8.09 1.35 -7.44
N ILE A 21 -7.63 2.53 -7.05
CA ILE A 21 -6.23 2.78 -6.74
C ILE A 21 -6.19 3.26 -5.29
N LEU A 22 -5.49 2.51 -4.45
CA LEU A 22 -5.33 2.83 -3.04
C LEU A 22 -3.89 3.24 -2.75
N ILE A 23 -3.71 3.90 -1.62
CA ILE A 23 -2.40 4.10 -1.01
C ILE A 23 -2.34 3.39 0.33
N GLY A 24 -1.15 3.01 0.75
CA GLY A 24 -0.94 2.35 2.03
C GLY A 24 0.53 2.08 2.29
N GLN A 25 0.83 1.28 3.30
CA GLN A 25 2.18 0.81 3.56
C GLN A 25 2.24 -0.71 3.72
N PRO A 26 3.29 -1.38 3.23
CA PRO A 26 3.46 -2.81 3.48
C PRO A 26 3.44 -3.11 4.97
N ILE A 27 2.90 -4.28 5.35
CA ILE A 27 2.94 -4.74 6.75
C ILE A 27 4.38 -5.05 7.16
N ASP A 28 5.14 -5.68 6.25
CA ASP A 28 6.58 -5.88 6.40
C ASP A 28 7.33 -4.67 5.87
N ASP A 29 7.86 -3.84 6.77
CA ASP A 29 8.62 -2.63 6.41
C ASP A 29 9.93 -2.94 5.64
N SER A 30 10.43 -4.19 5.71
CA SER A 30 11.67 -4.64 5.10
C SER A 30 11.51 -5.26 3.71
N ILE A 31 10.27 -5.53 3.28
CA ILE A 31 10.01 -6.21 2.02
C ILE A 31 10.41 -5.35 0.81
N ASP A 32 11.09 -5.98 -0.14
CA ASP A 32 11.18 -5.46 -1.51
C ASP A 32 9.90 -5.81 -2.26
N VAL A 33 9.01 -4.83 -2.35
CA VAL A 33 7.69 -4.98 -2.99
C VAL A 33 7.83 -5.43 -4.46
N GLY A 34 8.79 -4.87 -5.20
CA GLY A 34 8.95 -5.19 -6.62
C GLY A 34 9.44 -6.62 -6.83
N ALA A 35 10.45 -7.04 -6.06
CA ALA A 35 10.97 -8.40 -6.11
C ALA A 35 9.92 -9.45 -5.67
N ALA A 36 9.17 -9.16 -4.60
CA ALA A 36 8.10 -10.02 -4.11
C ALA A 36 7.01 -10.23 -5.16
N LEU A 37 6.49 -9.14 -5.75
CA LEU A 37 5.47 -9.22 -6.79
C LEU A 37 5.96 -9.96 -8.03
N ARG A 38 7.20 -9.72 -8.45
CA ARG A 38 7.81 -10.43 -9.59
C ARG A 38 7.93 -11.94 -9.35
N LYS A 39 8.17 -12.36 -8.10
CA LYS A 39 8.17 -13.79 -7.69
C LYS A 39 6.77 -14.37 -7.52
N GLY A 40 5.71 -13.57 -7.70
CA GLY A 40 4.33 -13.98 -7.46
C GLY A 40 3.97 -14.11 -5.99
N GLN A 41 4.76 -13.50 -5.10
CA GLN A 41 4.46 -13.44 -3.68
C GLN A 41 3.37 -12.39 -3.41
N LYS A 42 2.53 -12.67 -2.41
CA LYS A 42 1.53 -11.70 -1.96
C LYS A 42 2.21 -10.64 -1.11
N VAL A 43 1.89 -9.38 -1.38
CA VAL A 43 2.33 -8.24 -0.57
C VAL A 43 1.09 -7.63 0.08
N GLU A 44 0.95 -7.83 1.39
CA GLU A 44 -0.12 -7.23 2.18
C GLU A 44 0.23 -5.80 2.60
N VAL A 45 -0.77 -4.93 2.54
CA VAL A 45 -0.63 -3.49 2.72
C VAL A 45 -1.72 -3.01 3.68
N GLU A 46 -1.33 -2.22 4.68
CA GLU A 46 -2.26 -1.45 5.51
C GLU A 46 -2.71 -0.21 4.73
N VAL A 47 -4.02 -0.13 4.47
CA VAL A 47 -4.60 0.91 3.61
C VAL A 47 -4.68 2.23 4.37
N PHE A 48 -4.42 3.32 3.67
CA PHE A 48 -4.57 4.67 4.19
C PHE A 48 -5.87 5.29 3.67
N SER A 49 -6.51 6.12 4.48
CA SER A 49 -7.82 6.70 4.17
C SER A 49 -7.79 7.79 3.09
N GLY A 50 -6.62 8.40 2.86
CA GLY A 50 -6.42 9.38 1.81
C GLY A 50 -6.18 8.72 0.45
N SER A 51 -6.15 9.54 -0.59
CA SER A 51 -5.87 9.12 -1.97
C SER A 51 -4.61 9.75 -2.56
N SER A 52 -3.93 10.62 -1.80
CA SER A 52 -2.77 11.39 -2.25
C SER A 52 -1.60 11.27 -1.27
N VAL A 53 -0.38 11.20 -1.79
CA VAL A 53 0.85 11.22 -0.98
C VAL A 53 0.98 12.50 -0.16
N LEU A 54 0.44 13.62 -0.67
CA LEU A 54 0.49 14.93 0.00
C LEU A 54 -0.52 15.04 1.15
N SER A 55 -1.61 14.28 1.07
CA SER A 55 -2.65 14.16 2.10
C SER A 55 -3.05 12.69 2.25
N PRO A 56 -2.18 11.87 2.87
CA PRO A 56 -2.38 10.43 2.94
C PRO A 56 -3.50 10.04 3.91
N GLY A 57 -4.01 10.98 4.70
CA GLY A 57 -5.05 10.72 5.69
C GLY A 57 -4.51 9.93 6.88
N GLN A 58 -5.33 9.03 7.42
CA GLN A 58 -4.98 8.20 8.57
C GLN A 58 -4.76 6.75 8.13
N ARG A 59 -3.92 6.04 8.89
CA ARG A 59 -3.79 4.59 8.77
C ARG A 59 -5.13 3.94 9.11
N SER A 60 -5.65 3.13 8.20
CA SER A 60 -6.83 2.30 8.47
C SER A 60 -6.43 0.99 9.14
N THR A 61 -7.38 0.34 9.81
CA THR A 61 -7.27 -1.07 10.21
C THR A 61 -7.46 -2.03 9.02
N SER A 62 -7.93 -1.51 7.89
CA SER A 62 -8.14 -2.28 6.66
C SER A 62 -6.81 -2.70 6.01
N ARG A 63 -6.79 -3.93 5.52
CA ARG A 63 -5.66 -4.52 4.80
C ARG A 63 -6.11 -4.98 3.41
N ASP A 64 -5.22 -4.86 2.45
CA ASP A 64 -5.43 -5.42 1.12
C ASP A 64 -4.11 -5.98 0.57
N THR A 65 -4.20 -6.74 -0.52
CA THR A 65 -3.04 -7.26 -1.24
C THR A 65 -2.86 -6.50 -2.53
N ILE A 66 -1.60 -6.22 -2.88
CA ILE A 66 -1.27 -5.63 -4.17
C ILE A 66 -1.58 -6.63 -5.29
N GLN A 67 -2.35 -6.21 -6.29
CA GLN A 67 -2.56 -7.00 -7.50
C GLN A 67 -1.21 -7.28 -8.17
N LYS A 68 -0.98 -8.54 -8.52
CA LYS A 68 0.24 -8.95 -9.22
C LYS A 68 0.33 -8.24 -10.58
N LEU A 69 1.54 -7.81 -10.93
CA LEU A 69 1.90 -7.33 -12.27
C LEU A 69 1.88 -8.46 -13.31
#